data_AF-A0A183IWB1-F1
#
_entry.id   AF-A0A183IWB1-F1
#
_cell.length_a   1.000
_cell.length_b   1.000
_cell.length_c   1.000
_cell.angle_alpha   90.00
_cell.angle_beta   90.00
_cell.angle_gamma   90.00
#
_symmetry.space_group_name_H-M   'P 1'
#
loop_
_entity.id
_entity.type
_entity.pdbx_description
1 polymer ?
#
loop_
_entity_poly.entity_id
_entity_poly.type
_entity_poly.pdbx_seq_one_letter_code
_entity_poly.pdbx_strand_id
1 'polypeptide(L)'
;MYATRNHYVPSVTVHALIPDVLIISGSGPHALSRRETEIYVDVSCGKSVMRGADLYASGIMGSNRDFRVDEVVSVLMDIDARCRRGVKRPYEGRCVFLGNGVTHQSRRDIFKISPPEKPKGLGVFMVEKVWNNPKLYGLIEDWGFPQNLPSVVCGHVLDPQPGETVLDMCAAPGGKSTHLAILMKDQGRVVCIDDRKIRLREVLQNASALSLRSIEAYKMDAVNLVNEPEKRRKAVPTNSPPFLPETFDRILLDVPCSGLGQRPLLFEQNPNQIRSLPVIQRKLLKSAYRLLKKEGTLVYSTCTLREEENEHMVSWALENFADLKLSRQVSKSRPLFRE
;
A
#
# COMPACT_ATOMS: atom_id res chain seq x y z
N MET A 1 -12.62 6.25 22.79
CA MET A 1 -13.97 6.18 22.21
C MET A 1 -13.95 6.93 20.89
N TYR A 2 -14.00 6.24 19.74
CA TYR A 2 -14.01 6.88 18.42
C TYR A 2 -15.46 7.23 18.07
N ALA A 3 -15.79 8.51 18.07
CA ALA A 3 -17.09 9.01 17.64
C ALA A 3 -16.89 9.87 16.39
N THR A 4 -17.59 9.53 15.30
CA THR A 4 -17.76 10.51 14.22
C THR A 4 -18.71 11.61 14.70
N ARG A 5 -18.66 12.79 14.08
CA ARG A 5 -19.44 13.96 14.53
C ARG A 5 -20.97 13.74 14.48
N ASN A 6 -21.43 12.75 13.72
CA ASN A 6 -22.84 12.33 13.68
C ASN A 6 -23.19 11.23 14.70
N HIS A 7 -22.34 11.02 15.71
CA HIS A 7 -22.46 9.92 16.69
C HIS A 7 -22.48 8.51 16.08
N TYR A 8 -22.10 8.36 14.80
CA TYR A 8 -21.90 7.04 14.22
C TYR A 8 -20.64 6.43 14.84
N VAL A 9 -20.86 5.38 15.63
CA VAL A 9 -19.81 4.51 16.16
C VAL A 9 -19.67 3.36 15.17
N PRO A 10 -18.51 3.21 14.51
CA PRO A 10 -18.31 2.11 13.59
C PRO A 10 -18.37 0.79 14.36
N SER A 11 -19.05 -0.20 13.79
CA SER A 11 -18.93 -1.57 14.26
C SER A 11 -17.51 -2.06 14.04
N VAL A 12 -16.97 -2.75 15.04
CA VAL A 12 -15.67 -3.40 14.99
C VAL A 12 -15.89 -4.87 15.32
N THR A 13 -15.48 -5.74 14.40
CA THR A 13 -15.61 -7.19 14.57
C THR A 13 -14.29 -7.87 14.23
N VAL A 14 -13.93 -8.93 14.95
CA VAL A 14 -12.78 -9.77 14.59
C VAL A 14 -13.17 -10.64 13.39
N HIS A 15 -12.27 -10.80 12.42
CA HIS A 15 -12.51 -11.69 11.30
C HIS A 15 -12.63 -13.15 11.77
N ALA A 16 -13.68 -13.84 11.35
CA ALA A 16 -14.04 -15.16 11.90
C ALA A 16 -12.95 -16.25 11.74
N LEU A 17 -12.12 -16.14 10.70
CA LEU A 17 -11.07 -17.12 10.38
C LEU A 17 -9.64 -16.60 10.61
N ILE A 18 -9.46 -15.28 10.74
CA ILE A 18 -8.14 -14.64 10.72
C ILE A 18 -8.06 -13.74 11.97
N PRO A 19 -7.55 -14.26 13.11
CA PRO A 19 -7.74 -13.63 14.42
C PRO A 19 -6.97 -12.32 14.61
N ASP A 20 -5.95 -12.08 13.78
CA ASP A 20 -5.17 -10.84 13.73
C ASP A 20 -5.78 -9.78 12.79
N VAL A 21 -7.03 -9.96 12.35
CA VAL A 21 -7.75 -8.99 11.52
C VAL A 21 -8.98 -8.44 12.25
N LEU A 22 -9.03 -7.12 12.38
CA LEU A 22 -10.23 -6.37 12.73
C LEU A 22 -10.90 -5.83 11.46
N ILE A 23 -12.20 -6.05 11.35
CA ILE A 23 -13.06 -5.44 10.33
C ILE A 23 -13.75 -4.25 10.98
N ILE A 24 -13.57 -3.08 10.37
CA ILE A 24 -14.17 -1.83 10.83
C ILE A 24 -15.13 -1.34 9.75
N SER A 25 -16.40 -1.21 10.09
CA SER A 25 -17.43 -0.79 9.13
C SER A 25 -17.35 0.71 8.83
N GLY A 26 -17.40 1.07 7.55
CA GLY A 26 -17.78 2.41 7.09
C GLY A 26 -19.29 2.54 6.85
N SER A 27 -19.74 3.72 6.43
CA SER A 27 -21.11 3.95 5.96
C SER A 27 -21.14 4.79 4.68
N GLY A 28 -22.25 4.75 3.95
CA GLY A 28 -22.47 5.47 2.70
C GLY A 28 -22.80 4.53 1.52
N PRO A 29 -23.04 5.07 0.31
CA PRO A 29 -22.92 6.49 -0.05
C PRO A 29 -24.01 7.36 0.58
N HIS A 30 -23.63 8.50 1.15
CA HIS A 30 -24.55 9.50 1.71
C HIS A 30 -24.92 10.55 0.66
N ALA A 31 -26.20 10.88 0.55
CA ALA A 31 -26.67 11.97 -0.29
C ALA A 31 -26.40 13.31 0.41
N LEU A 32 -25.50 14.12 -0.16
CA LEU A 32 -25.04 15.38 0.43
C LEU A 32 -25.18 16.52 -0.58
N SER A 33 -25.59 17.70 -0.09
CA SER A 33 -25.66 18.91 -0.91
C SER A 33 -24.29 19.57 -1.06
N ARG A 34 -23.93 19.95 -2.29
CA ARG A 34 -22.72 20.72 -2.58
C ARG A 34 -22.81 22.15 -2.03
N ARG A 35 -21.66 22.72 -1.75
CA ARG A 35 -21.45 24.11 -1.33
C ARG A 35 -20.94 24.91 -2.51
N GLU A 36 -21.13 26.23 -2.42
CA GLU A 36 -20.70 27.13 -3.49
C GLU A 36 -19.18 27.18 -3.69
N THR A 37 -18.43 27.07 -2.60
CA THR A 37 -16.96 27.00 -2.62
C THR A 37 -16.53 25.56 -2.77
N GLU A 38 -15.74 25.31 -3.81
CA GLU A 38 -15.29 23.98 -4.22
C GLU A 38 -13.77 23.92 -4.21
N ILE A 39 -13.23 22.88 -3.59
CA ILE A 39 -11.80 22.57 -3.55
C ILE A 39 -11.53 21.31 -4.38
N TYR A 40 -10.53 21.40 -5.24
CA TYR A 40 -10.12 20.30 -6.10
C TYR A 40 -8.89 19.60 -5.53
N VAL A 41 -8.90 18.27 -5.60
CA VAL A 41 -7.79 17.41 -5.19
C VAL A 41 -7.45 16.43 -6.31
N ASP A 42 -6.21 15.93 -6.31
CA ASP A 42 -5.82 14.86 -7.23
C ASP A 42 -6.45 13.52 -6.82
N VAL A 43 -6.31 12.53 -7.72
CA VAL A 43 -6.86 11.19 -7.51
C VAL A 43 -6.30 10.48 -6.27
N SER A 44 -5.01 10.65 -5.98
CA SER A 44 -4.35 10.00 -4.85
C SER A 44 -4.90 10.51 -3.51
N CYS A 45 -5.01 11.83 -3.42
CA CYS A 45 -5.59 12.54 -2.30
C CYS A 45 -7.08 12.19 -2.15
N GLY A 46 -7.84 12.20 -3.24
CA GLY A 46 -9.26 11.85 -3.23
C GLY A 46 -9.53 10.43 -2.74
N LYS A 47 -8.73 9.45 -3.19
CA LYS A 47 -8.78 8.06 -2.66
C LYS A 47 -8.52 8.00 -1.15
N SER A 48 -7.60 8.82 -0.65
CA SER A 48 -7.30 8.86 0.79
C SER A 48 -8.47 9.42 1.59
N VAL A 49 -9.12 10.48 1.09
CA VAL A 49 -10.35 11.04 1.68
C VAL A 49 -11.48 10.02 1.67
N MET A 50 -11.68 9.30 0.55
CA MET A 50 -12.66 8.21 0.48
C MET A 50 -12.38 7.09 1.48
N ARG A 51 -11.11 6.88 1.88
CA ARG A 51 -10.71 5.92 2.92
C ARG A 51 -10.74 6.50 4.33
N GLY A 52 -11.32 7.69 4.51
CA GLY A 52 -11.57 8.30 5.81
C GLY A 52 -10.64 9.44 6.19
N ALA A 53 -9.60 9.72 5.39
CA ALA A 53 -8.64 10.78 5.70
C ALA A 53 -9.27 12.19 5.64
N ASP A 54 -8.64 13.12 6.36
CA ASP A 54 -8.84 14.55 6.15
C ASP A 54 -7.95 15.06 5.01
N LEU A 55 -8.22 16.27 4.54
CA LEU A 55 -7.48 16.87 3.44
C LEU A 55 -6.34 17.74 3.98
N TYR A 56 -5.11 17.31 3.74
CA TYR A 56 -3.91 18.10 4.05
C TYR A 56 -3.66 19.16 2.98
N ALA A 57 -3.07 20.28 3.39
CA ALA A 57 -2.83 21.43 2.51
C ALA A 57 -2.01 21.10 1.25
N SER A 58 -1.08 20.14 1.36
CA SER A 58 -0.28 19.63 0.23
C SER A 58 -1.10 18.94 -0.86
N GLY A 59 -2.25 18.36 -0.50
CA GLY A 59 -3.16 17.66 -1.42
C GLY A 59 -4.19 18.56 -2.11
N ILE A 60 -4.26 19.84 -1.72
CA ILE A 60 -5.15 20.82 -2.35
C ILE A 60 -4.53 21.31 -3.66
N MET A 61 -5.23 21.08 -4.77
CA MET A 61 -4.79 21.47 -6.11
C MET A 61 -5.32 22.85 -6.48
N GLY A 62 -6.57 23.17 -6.15
CA GLY A 62 -7.16 24.46 -6.50
C GLY A 62 -8.54 24.62 -5.90
N SER A 63 -9.23 25.68 -6.33
CA SER A 63 -10.62 25.91 -5.97
C SER A 63 -11.32 26.73 -7.06
N ASN A 64 -12.65 26.75 -7.06
CA ASN A 64 -13.40 27.60 -7.98
C ASN A 64 -13.33 29.09 -7.59
N ARG A 65 -13.26 29.40 -6.30
CA ARG A 65 -13.22 30.76 -5.73
C ARG A 65 -12.22 30.85 -4.56
N ASP A 66 -12.09 32.04 -3.99
CA ASP A 66 -11.28 32.24 -2.79
C ASP A 66 -11.95 31.62 -1.56
N PHE A 67 -11.17 31.27 -0.53
CA PHE A 67 -11.71 30.75 0.72
C PHE A 67 -10.85 31.13 1.93
N ARG A 68 -11.51 31.33 3.08
CA ARG A 68 -10.87 31.66 4.37
C ARG A 68 -10.85 30.45 5.29
N VAL A 69 -10.22 30.59 6.45
CA VAL A 69 -10.31 29.62 7.55
C VAL A 69 -11.76 29.61 8.08
N ASP A 70 -12.21 28.46 8.58
CA ASP A 70 -13.55 28.21 9.13
C ASP A 70 -14.70 28.33 8.11
N GLU A 71 -14.41 28.19 6.82
CA GLU A 71 -15.39 28.18 5.74
C GLU A 71 -15.82 26.73 5.41
N VAL A 72 -17.12 26.53 5.18
CA VAL A 72 -17.66 25.24 4.75
C VAL A 72 -17.57 25.12 3.24
N VAL A 73 -16.84 24.10 2.78
CA VAL A 73 -16.48 23.90 1.36
C VAL A 73 -16.82 22.48 0.90
N SER A 74 -17.04 22.31 -0.40
CA SER A 74 -17.15 20.99 -1.04
C SER A 74 -15.78 20.54 -1.57
N VAL A 75 -15.43 19.28 -1.35
CA VAL A 75 -14.19 18.68 -1.87
C VAL A 75 -14.51 17.76 -3.04
N LEU A 76 -13.85 18.01 -4.17
CA LEU A 76 -14.01 17.28 -5.40
C LEU A 76 -12.67 16.67 -5.85
N MET A 77 -12.69 15.40 -6.20
CA MET A 77 -11.55 14.72 -6.80
C MET A 77 -11.58 14.89 -8.31
N ASP A 78 -10.52 15.45 -8.88
CA ASP A 78 -10.29 15.47 -10.33
C ASP A 78 -9.88 14.08 -10.81
N ILE A 79 -10.73 13.44 -11.62
CA ILE A 79 -10.49 12.11 -12.18
C ILE A 79 -9.59 12.16 -13.41
N ASP A 80 -9.66 13.25 -14.16
CA ASP A 80 -8.91 13.38 -15.43
C ASP A 80 -7.44 13.73 -15.20
N ALA A 81 -7.07 14.08 -13.96
CA ALA A 81 -5.73 14.50 -13.57
C ALA A 81 -5.21 15.68 -14.42
N ARG A 82 -6.08 16.64 -14.72
CA ARG A 82 -5.77 17.84 -15.53
C ARG A 82 -5.82 19.14 -14.73
N CYS A 83 -6.35 19.12 -13.50
CA CYS A 83 -6.39 20.28 -12.62
C CYS A 83 -4.97 20.71 -12.27
N ARG A 84 -4.62 21.95 -12.64
CA ARG A 84 -3.31 22.53 -12.32
C ARG A 84 -3.32 23.11 -10.91
N ARG A 85 -2.15 23.07 -10.26
CA ARG A 85 -1.98 23.67 -8.93
C ARG A 85 -2.25 25.18 -8.99
N GLY A 86 -3.06 25.70 -8.07
CA GLY A 86 -3.41 27.11 -7.97
C GLY A 86 -4.58 27.57 -8.84
N VAL A 87 -5.32 26.67 -9.50
CA VAL A 87 -6.56 27.03 -10.22
C VAL A 87 -7.52 27.79 -9.30
N LYS A 88 -8.11 28.88 -9.82
CA LYS A 88 -9.09 29.77 -9.16
C LYS A 88 -10.33 29.98 -10.06
N ARG A 89 -10.82 28.91 -10.68
CA ARG A 89 -12.02 28.90 -11.54
C ARG A 89 -12.70 27.54 -11.47
N PRO A 90 -14.00 27.44 -11.82
CA PRO A 90 -14.68 26.15 -11.94
C PRO A 90 -13.86 25.15 -12.78
N TYR A 91 -13.78 23.90 -12.32
CA TYR A 91 -13.14 22.83 -13.07
C TYR A 91 -14.17 22.21 -14.02
N GLU A 92 -13.79 22.09 -15.29
CA GLU A 92 -14.70 21.65 -16.37
C GLU A 92 -14.54 20.15 -16.69
N GLY A 93 -13.54 19.48 -16.12
CA GLY A 93 -13.33 18.04 -16.30
C GLY A 93 -14.22 17.18 -15.41
N ARG A 94 -14.05 15.86 -15.51
CA ARG A 94 -14.77 14.88 -14.69
C ARG A 94 -14.28 14.95 -13.25
N CYS A 95 -15.22 15.07 -12.32
CA CYS A 95 -14.95 15.05 -10.89
C CYS A 95 -15.84 14.08 -10.13
N VAL A 96 -15.32 13.54 -9.02
CA VAL A 96 -16.13 12.87 -7.98
C VAL A 96 -16.27 13.80 -6.79
N PHE A 97 -17.50 14.07 -6.37
CA PHE A 97 -17.77 14.75 -5.11
C PHE A 97 -17.48 13.82 -3.93
N LEU A 98 -16.60 14.25 -3.02
CA LEU A 98 -16.15 13.43 -1.88
C LEU A 98 -16.92 13.74 -0.60
N GLY A 99 -17.44 14.97 -0.49
CA GLY A 99 -18.12 15.46 0.69
C GLY A 99 -17.80 16.93 0.99
N ASN A 100 -18.29 17.40 2.13
CA ASN A 100 -18.06 18.76 2.63
C ASN A 100 -17.09 18.75 3.82
N GLY A 101 -16.36 19.85 3.96
CA GLY A 101 -15.36 20.05 5.00
C GLY A 101 -15.31 21.49 5.50
N VAL A 102 -14.60 21.70 6.60
CA VAL A 102 -14.30 23.02 7.15
C VAL A 102 -12.83 23.31 6.94
N THR A 103 -12.52 24.44 6.33
CA THR A 103 -11.14 24.87 6.04
C THR A 103 -10.40 25.23 7.33
N HIS A 104 -9.16 24.76 7.46
CA HIS A 104 -8.24 25.10 8.56
C HIS A 104 -7.07 25.99 8.11
N GLN A 105 -6.95 26.22 6.80
CA GLN A 105 -5.99 27.15 6.21
C GLN A 105 -6.69 27.98 5.14
N SER A 106 -6.25 29.24 4.99
CA SER A 106 -6.74 30.07 3.89
C SER A 106 -6.12 29.63 2.56
N ARG A 107 -6.81 29.92 1.46
CA ARG A 107 -6.26 29.68 0.12
C ARG A 107 -4.92 30.40 -0.06
N ARG A 108 -4.83 31.65 0.43
CA ARG A 108 -3.61 32.47 0.33
C ARG A 108 -2.42 31.76 0.97
N ASP A 109 -2.58 31.19 2.15
CA ASP A 109 -1.48 30.55 2.87
C ASP A 109 -1.01 29.26 2.19
N ILE A 110 -1.95 28.46 1.66
CA ILE A 110 -1.67 27.22 0.94
C ILE A 110 -0.84 27.47 -0.33
N PHE A 111 -1.21 28.50 -1.11
CA PHE A 111 -0.61 28.77 -2.42
C PHE A 111 0.47 29.86 -2.40
N LYS A 112 0.71 30.52 -1.28
CA LYS A 112 1.90 31.38 -1.08
C LYS A 112 3.17 30.54 -0.99
N ILE A 113 3.07 29.29 -0.55
CA ILE A 113 4.20 28.35 -0.47
C ILE A 113 4.52 27.82 -1.87
N SER A 114 5.73 28.10 -2.32
CA SER A 114 6.24 27.72 -3.64
C SER A 114 7.17 26.51 -3.57
N PRO A 115 7.23 25.69 -4.63
CA PRO A 115 8.22 24.60 -4.74
C PRO A 115 9.65 25.13 -4.51
N PRO A 116 10.55 24.34 -3.88
CA PRO A 116 10.41 22.92 -3.54
C PRO A 116 9.62 22.65 -2.24
N GLU A 117 9.30 23.68 -1.47
CA GLU A 117 8.51 23.53 -0.24
C GLU A 117 7.06 23.17 -0.57
N LYS A 118 6.43 22.41 0.32
CA LYS A 118 5.02 22.04 0.24
C LYS A 118 4.30 22.57 1.47
N PRO A 119 3.07 23.10 1.32
CA PRO A 119 2.27 23.46 2.47
C PRO A 119 2.03 22.23 3.35
N LYS A 120 2.16 22.41 4.65
CA LYS A 120 2.03 21.35 5.65
C LYS A 120 0.79 21.57 6.50
N GLY A 121 0.37 20.51 7.19
CA GLY A 121 -0.76 20.57 8.11
C GLY A 121 -2.12 20.39 7.45
N LEU A 122 -3.14 20.43 8.29
CA LEU A 122 -4.53 20.23 7.92
C LEU A 122 -5.02 21.39 7.06
N GLY A 123 -5.51 21.10 5.86
CA GLY A 123 -6.08 22.10 4.96
C GLY A 123 -7.61 22.17 5.12
N VAL A 124 -8.28 21.02 5.07
CA VAL A 124 -9.73 20.90 5.28
C VAL A 124 -10.01 19.69 6.15
N PHE A 125 -10.77 19.90 7.22
CA PHE A 125 -11.32 18.84 8.05
C PHE A 125 -12.64 18.36 7.47
N MET A 126 -12.74 17.09 7.13
CA MET A 126 -13.90 16.56 6.41
C MET A 126 -15.05 16.27 7.38
N VAL A 127 -16.15 17.02 7.28
CA VAL A 127 -17.28 16.97 8.23
C VAL A 127 -18.47 16.15 7.73
N GLU A 128 -18.74 16.18 6.42
CA GLU A 128 -19.80 15.39 5.78
C GLU A 128 -19.14 14.60 4.64
N LYS A 129 -19.08 13.27 4.71
CA LYS A 129 -18.40 12.44 3.69
C LYS A 129 -19.43 11.61 2.93
N VAL A 130 -19.28 11.50 1.61
CA VAL A 130 -20.11 10.58 0.81
C VAL A 130 -19.88 9.15 1.28
N TRP A 131 -18.62 8.74 1.45
CA TRP A 131 -18.26 7.50 2.14
C TRP A 131 -17.61 7.84 3.47
N ASN A 132 -18.31 7.57 4.57
CA ASN A 132 -17.85 7.81 5.91
C ASN A 132 -17.10 6.58 6.44
N ASN A 133 -15.85 6.45 6.03
CA ASN A 133 -14.91 5.47 6.58
C ASN A 133 -14.17 6.07 7.79
N PRO A 134 -13.90 5.28 8.84
CA PRO A 134 -13.12 5.74 9.98
C PRO A 134 -11.70 6.12 9.59
N LYS A 135 -11.20 7.21 10.17
CA LYS A 135 -9.80 7.62 10.08
C LYS A 135 -8.98 6.71 10.99
N LEU A 136 -8.16 5.84 10.42
CA LEU A 136 -7.32 4.90 11.19
C LEU A 136 -5.93 5.45 11.48
N TYR A 137 -5.36 6.27 10.59
CA TYR A 137 -4.09 6.93 10.84
C TYR A 137 -4.23 8.00 11.93
N GLY A 138 -3.33 7.96 12.91
CA GLY A 138 -3.29 8.71 14.15
C GLY A 138 -3.93 7.98 15.34
N LEU A 139 -4.38 6.73 15.17
CA LEU A 139 -5.13 5.99 16.18
C LEU A 139 -4.60 4.58 16.48
N ILE A 140 -3.96 3.93 15.51
CA ILE A 140 -3.66 2.49 15.62
C ILE A 140 -2.20 2.15 15.35
N GLU A 141 -1.35 3.11 14.97
CA GLU A 141 0.00 2.85 14.47
C GLU A 141 0.94 2.14 15.46
N ASP A 142 0.62 2.18 16.75
CA ASP A 142 1.36 1.54 17.83
C ASP A 142 0.94 0.07 18.08
N TRP A 143 -0.22 -0.36 17.57
CA TRP A 143 -0.73 -1.72 17.78
C TRP A 143 -1.39 -2.39 16.56
N GLY A 144 -1.48 -1.71 15.42
CA GLY A 144 -2.14 -2.19 14.22
C GLY A 144 -1.70 -1.46 12.94
N PHE A 145 -2.09 -2.02 11.80
CA PHE A 145 -1.76 -1.47 10.49
C PHE A 145 -2.98 -1.57 9.54
N PRO A 146 -3.44 -0.46 8.93
CA PRO A 146 -4.52 -0.53 7.94
C PRO A 146 -4.10 -1.36 6.71
N GLN A 147 -4.67 -2.56 6.55
CA GLN A 147 -4.34 -3.47 5.47
C GLN A 147 -5.58 -4.14 4.87
N ASN A 148 -5.63 -4.24 3.55
CA ASN A 148 -6.69 -4.99 2.87
C ASN A 148 -6.58 -6.48 3.18
N LEU A 149 -7.72 -7.14 3.39
CA LEU A 149 -7.79 -8.56 3.75
C LEU A 149 -6.95 -9.49 2.86
N PRO A 150 -6.97 -9.41 1.50
CA PRO A 150 -6.13 -10.27 0.66
C PRO A 150 -4.62 -10.09 0.91
N SER A 151 -4.19 -8.87 1.25
CA SER A 151 -2.80 -8.61 1.58
C SER A 151 -2.38 -9.26 2.91
N VAL A 152 -3.30 -9.39 3.88
CA VAL A 152 -3.06 -10.10 5.15
C VAL A 152 -3.00 -11.60 4.91
N VAL A 153 -3.88 -12.13 4.05
CA VAL A 153 -3.89 -13.55 3.66
C VAL A 153 -2.53 -13.97 3.08
N CYS A 154 -1.83 -13.10 2.35
CA CYS A 154 -0.50 -13.39 1.83
C CYS A 154 0.50 -13.80 2.92
N GLY A 155 0.49 -13.12 4.08
CA GLY A 155 1.36 -13.45 5.21
C GLY A 155 1.02 -14.79 5.83
N HIS A 156 -0.28 -15.08 6.03
CA HIS A 156 -0.74 -16.36 6.56
C HIS A 156 -0.50 -17.54 5.61
N VAL A 157 -0.60 -17.33 4.29
CA VAL A 157 -0.29 -18.35 3.28
C VAL A 157 1.21 -18.60 3.20
N LEU A 158 2.05 -17.57 3.36
CA LEU A 158 3.50 -17.74 3.43
C LEU A 158 3.91 -18.47 4.71
N ASP A 159 3.14 -18.32 5.79
CA ASP A 159 3.27 -19.06 7.05
C ASP A 159 4.71 -19.05 7.63
N PRO A 160 5.33 -17.88 7.82
CA PRO A 160 6.71 -17.79 8.29
C PRO A 160 6.84 -18.24 9.75
N GLN A 161 7.89 -19.00 10.04
CA GLN A 161 8.13 -19.56 11.37
C GLN A 161 9.17 -18.73 12.15
N PRO A 162 9.05 -18.66 13.48
CA PRO A 162 10.09 -18.08 14.33
C PRO A 162 11.48 -18.67 14.04
N GLY A 163 12.48 -17.80 13.87
CA GLY A 163 13.88 -18.17 13.61
C GLY A 163 14.26 -18.25 12.13
N GLU A 164 13.30 -18.20 11.21
CA GLU A 164 13.57 -18.27 9.76
C GLU A 164 14.11 -16.95 9.21
N THR A 165 14.68 -17.03 8.00
CA THR A 165 15.08 -15.86 7.20
C THR A 165 14.11 -15.70 6.03
N VAL A 166 13.33 -14.62 6.06
CA VAL A 166 12.27 -14.31 5.10
C VAL A 166 12.64 -13.09 4.26
N LEU A 167 12.38 -13.16 2.96
CA LEU A 167 12.60 -12.05 2.02
C LEU A 167 11.27 -11.45 1.56
N ASP A 168 11.13 -10.14 1.67
CA ASP A 168 10.12 -9.35 0.97
C ASP A 168 10.81 -8.52 -0.12
N MET A 169 10.62 -8.93 -1.38
CA MET A 169 11.39 -8.37 -2.51
C MET A 169 10.91 -7.00 -2.97
N CYS A 170 9.72 -6.56 -2.56
CA CYS A 170 9.08 -5.32 -3.00
C CYS A 170 8.33 -4.67 -1.83
N ALA A 171 9.07 -4.48 -0.73
CA ALA A 171 8.50 -4.38 0.60
C ALA A 171 7.68 -3.12 0.89
N ALA A 172 8.04 -1.97 0.31
CA ALA A 172 7.49 -0.70 0.77
C ALA A 172 6.01 -0.51 0.38
N PRO A 173 5.16 -0.01 1.30
CA PRO A 173 5.51 0.70 2.53
C PRO A 173 5.70 -0.19 3.79
N GLY A 174 5.65 -1.52 3.66
CA GLY A 174 6.04 -2.45 4.73
C GLY A 174 4.90 -3.16 5.44
N GLY A 175 3.64 -2.98 5.04
CA GLY A 175 2.50 -3.62 5.73
C GLY A 175 2.57 -5.15 5.75
N LYS A 176 2.92 -5.78 4.62
CA LYS A 176 3.15 -7.23 4.59
C LYS A 176 4.41 -7.61 5.36
N SER A 177 5.48 -6.83 5.25
CA SER A 177 6.74 -7.11 5.95
C SER A 177 6.61 -7.05 7.47
N THR A 178 5.89 -6.05 8.01
CA THR A 178 5.58 -5.98 9.45
C THR A 178 4.67 -7.13 9.87
N HIS A 179 3.70 -7.52 9.04
CA HIS A 179 2.86 -8.69 9.31
C HIS A 179 3.68 -9.98 9.38
N LEU A 180 4.64 -10.20 8.46
CA LEU A 180 5.55 -11.35 8.50
C LEU A 180 6.35 -11.39 9.80
N ALA A 181 6.93 -10.27 10.22
CA ALA A 181 7.65 -10.18 11.49
C ALA A 181 6.75 -10.50 12.70
N ILE A 182 5.50 -10.00 12.71
CA ILE A 182 4.51 -10.31 13.76
C ILE A 182 4.20 -11.81 13.81
N LEU A 183 3.97 -12.47 12.66
CA LEU A 183 3.72 -13.92 12.59
C LEU A 183 4.91 -14.73 13.11
N MET A 184 6.13 -14.26 12.86
CA MET A 184 7.37 -14.84 13.39
C MET A 184 7.64 -14.49 14.87
N LYS A 185 6.73 -13.75 15.52
CA LYS A 185 6.90 -13.23 16.89
C LYS A 185 8.18 -12.40 17.06
N ASP A 186 8.56 -11.68 16.01
CA ASP A 186 9.79 -10.88 15.90
C ASP A 186 11.08 -11.70 16.17
N GLN A 187 11.03 -13.02 15.94
CA GLN A 187 12.17 -13.93 16.07
C GLN A 187 12.61 -14.41 14.68
N GLY A 188 13.86 -14.15 14.30
CA GLY A 188 14.40 -14.45 12.97
C GLY A 188 14.78 -13.19 12.22
N ARG A 189 14.70 -13.22 10.88
CA ARG A 189 15.07 -12.07 10.02
C ARG A 189 14.05 -11.87 8.91
N VAL A 190 13.60 -10.63 8.73
CA VAL A 190 12.74 -10.20 7.62
C VAL A 190 13.49 -9.16 6.80
N VAL A 191 14.02 -9.58 5.66
CA VAL A 191 14.78 -8.74 4.74
C VAL A 191 13.84 -8.07 3.75
N CYS A 192 13.82 -6.75 3.75
CA CYS A 192 12.96 -5.90 2.93
C CYS A 192 13.77 -5.21 1.83
N ILE A 193 13.38 -5.40 0.57
CA ILE A 193 14.01 -4.77 -0.59
C ILE A 193 13.05 -3.79 -1.26
N ASP A 194 13.58 -2.61 -1.64
CA ASP A 194 12.89 -1.65 -2.52
C ASP A 194 13.94 -0.82 -3.28
N ASP A 195 13.60 -0.34 -4.47
CA ASP A 195 14.51 0.42 -5.32
C ASP A 195 14.71 1.88 -4.86
N ARG A 196 13.80 2.38 -3.99
CA ARG A 196 13.77 3.77 -3.54
C ARG A 196 14.01 3.91 -2.04
N LYS A 197 15.08 4.65 -1.69
CA LYS A 197 15.47 4.94 -0.30
C LYS A 197 14.35 5.60 0.52
N ILE A 198 13.56 6.49 -0.10
CA ILE A 198 12.46 7.18 0.59
C ILE A 198 11.38 6.21 1.06
N ARG A 199 11.07 5.19 0.25
CA ARG A 199 10.08 4.15 0.53
C ARG A 199 10.53 3.19 1.61
N LEU A 200 11.82 2.87 1.67
CA LEU A 200 12.39 2.08 2.77
C LEU A 200 12.34 2.79 4.11
N ARG A 201 12.36 4.15 4.13
CA ARG A 201 12.14 4.88 5.38
C ARG A 201 10.74 4.63 5.95
N GLU A 202 9.72 4.50 5.09
CA GLU A 202 8.36 4.17 5.51
C GLU A 202 8.30 2.78 6.14
N VAL A 203 8.98 1.79 5.54
CA VAL A 203 9.11 0.43 6.12
C VAL A 203 9.69 0.49 7.53
N LEU A 204 10.83 1.18 7.70
CA LEU A 204 11.49 1.30 9.00
C LEU A 204 10.68 2.10 10.02
N GLN A 205 9.96 3.14 9.58
CA GLN A 205 9.06 3.90 10.44
C GLN A 205 7.89 3.04 10.94
N ASN A 206 7.26 2.28 10.04
CA ASN A 206 6.16 1.38 10.39
C ASN A 206 6.62 0.24 11.31
N ALA A 207 7.79 -0.35 11.03
CA ALA A 207 8.41 -1.34 11.91
C ALA A 207 8.68 -0.77 13.31
N SER A 208 9.26 0.44 13.38
CA SER A 208 9.53 1.12 14.65
C SER A 208 8.25 1.47 15.41
N ALA A 209 7.18 1.88 14.74
CA ALA A 209 5.90 2.21 15.37
C ALA A 209 5.29 0.97 16.05
N LEU A 210 5.42 -0.19 15.40
CA LEU A 210 4.97 -1.50 15.92
C LEU A 210 6.01 -2.19 16.82
N SER A 211 7.11 -1.53 17.17
CA SER A 211 8.19 -2.06 18.01
C SER A 211 8.86 -3.35 17.49
N LEU A 212 8.91 -3.54 16.18
CA LEU A 212 9.52 -4.70 15.51
C LEU A 212 11.01 -4.50 15.27
N ARG A 213 11.82 -5.51 15.55
CA ARG A 213 13.30 -5.47 15.48
C ARG A 213 13.90 -6.41 14.45
N SER A 214 13.17 -7.45 14.03
CA SER A 214 13.65 -8.44 13.07
C SER A 214 13.70 -7.95 11.62
N ILE A 215 13.25 -6.71 11.36
CA ILE A 215 13.12 -6.14 10.01
C ILE A 215 14.40 -5.39 9.63
N GLU A 216 14.98 -5.78 8.50
CA GLU A 216 16.14 -5.14 7.87
C GLU A 216 15.74 -4.61 6.49
N ALA A 217 16.16 -3.39 6.14
CA ALA A 217 15.72 -2.73 4.91
C ALA A 217 16.91 -2.32 4.03
N TYR A 218 16.94 -2.75 2.76
CA TYR A 218 18.04 -2.48 1.83
C TYR A 218 17.58 -1.91 0.50
N LYS A 219 18.26 -0.86 0.04
CA LYS A 219 18.04 -0.28 -1.29
C LYS A 219 18.75 -1.11 -2.33
N MET A 220 18.01 -1.85 -3.16
CA MET A 220 18.54 -2.65 -4.25
C MET A 220 17.49 -2.82 -5.35
N ASP A 221 17.93 -3.04 -6.58
CA ASP A 221 17.07 -3.58 -7.63
C ASP A 221 16.83 -5.07 -7.36
N ALA A 222 15.57 -5.43 -7.09
CA ALA A 222 15.17 -6.79 -6.77
C ALA A 222 15.45 -7.82 -7.89
N VAL A 223 15.58 -7.37 -9.14
CA VAL A 223 16.01 -8.23 -10.27
C VAL A 223 17.45 -8.69 -10.11
N ASN A 224 18.29 -7.91 -9.43
CA ASN A 224 19.73 -8.10 -9.33
C ASN A 224 20.17 -8.49 -7.89
N LEU A 225 19.34 -9.22 -7.16
CA LEU A 225 19.63 -9.64 -5.78
C LEU A 225 20.52 -10.87 -5.68
N VAL A 226 20.66 -11.66 -6.73
CA VAL A 226 21.47 -12.90 -6.70
C VAL A 226 22.93 -12.57 -6.95
N ASN A 227 23.78 -12.97 -6.01
CA ASN A 227 25.23 -12.92 -6.13
C ASN A 227 25.74 -14.25 -6.71
N GLU A 228 26.31 -14.20 -7.92
CA GLU A 228 26.96 -15.37 -8.52
C GLU A 228 28.36 -15.57 -7.93
N PRO A 229 28.66 -16.71 -7.31
CA PRO A 229 29.98 -16.97 -6.72
C PRO A 229 31.14 -16.77 -7.71
N GLU A 230 30.93 -17.06 -8.99
CA GLU A 230 31.95 -16.96 -10.04
C GLU A 230 32.31 -15.52 -10.43
N LYS A 231 31.46 -14.52 -10.12
CA LYS A 231 31.62 -13.15 -10.66
C LYS A 231 32.40 -12.19 -9.77
N ARG A 232 32.81 -12.57 -8.54
CA ARG A 232 33.53 -11.65 -7.63
C ARG A 232 34.61 -12.34 -6.78
N ARG A 233 35.84 -11.79 -6.83
CA ARG A 233 37.04 -12.23 -6.09
C ARG A 233 37.12 -11.78 -4.61
N LYS A 234 36.10 -11.10 -4.07
CA LYS A 234 36.10 -10.59 -2.69
C LYS A 234 34.97 -11.24 -1.88
N ALA A 235 35.28 -11.63 -0.64
CA ALA A 235 34.30 -12.12 0.33
C ALA A 235 33.18 -11.08 0.49
N VAL A 236 31.97 -11.44 0.06
CA VAL A 236 30.76 -10.63 0.28
C VAL A 236 30.17 -11.05 1.62
N PRO A 237 29.71 -10.12 2.48
CA PRO A 237 29.00 -10.49 3.69
C PRO A 237 27.80 -11.38 3.34
N THR A 238 27.68 -12.54 3.98
CA THR A 238 26.58 -13.49 3.72
C THR A 238 25.20 -12.92 4.10
N ASN A 239 25.18 -11.84 4.88
CA ASN A 239 23.98 -11.32 5.52
C ASN A 239 23.43 -10.03 4.88
N SER A 240 24.00 -9.53 3.78
CA SER A 240 23.53 -8.32 3.08
C SER A 240 23.46 -8.52 1.56
N PRO A 241 22.61 -7.75 0.84
CA PRO A 241 22.45 -7.95 -0.60
C PRO A 241 23.66 -7.45 -1.41
N PRO A 242 23.99 -8.06 -2.56
CA PRO A 242 23.30 -9.22 -3.15
C PRO A 242 23.61 -10.53 -2.39
N PHE A 243 22.63 -11.42 -2.32
CA PHE A 243 22.65 -12.65 -1.52
C PHE A 243 23.08 -13.86 -2.36
N LEU A 244 23.63 -14.88 -1.71
CA LEU A 244 23.94 -16.15 -2.38
C LEU A 244 22.64 -16.87 -2.79
N PRO A 245 22.69 -17.77 -3.79
CA PRO A 245 21.56 -18.65 -4.07
C PRO A 245 21.15 -19.47 -2.84
N GLU A 246 19.88 -19.90 -2.79
CA GLU A 246 19.35 -20.77 -1.73
C GLU A 246 19.58 -20.22 -0.29
N THR A 247 19.36 -18.91 -0.08
CA THR A 247 19.60 -18.24 1.22
C THR A 247 18.34 -18.13 2.08
N PHE A 248 17.15 -18.01 1.48
CA PHE A 248 15.91 -17.68 2.19
C PHE A 248 15.01 -18.89 2.36
N ASP A 249 14.50 -19.09 3.57
CA ASP A 249 13.52 -20.13 3.88
C ASP A 249 12.18 -19.82 3.21
N ARG A 250 11.82 -18.53 3.16
CA ARG A 250 10.57 -18.04 2.58
C ARG A 250 10.77 -16.74 1.83
N ILE A 251 10.02 -16.58 0.74
CA ILE A 251 10.04 -15.37 -0.07
C ILE A 251 8.60 -14.91 -0.34
N LEU A 252 8.32 -13.66 0.02
CA LEU A 252 7.16 -12.91 -0.43
C LEU A 252 7.54 -12.09 -1.66
N LEU A 253 6.82 -12.30 -2.74
CA LEU A 253 6.96 -11.57 -3.98
C LEU A 253 5.65 -10.83 -4.31
N ASP A 254 5.41 -9.71 -3.62
CA ASP A 254 4.32 -8.75 -3.87
C ASP A 254 4.73 -7.79 -4.98
N VAL A 255 4.54 -8.20 -6.23
CA VAL A 255 5.14 -7.51 -7.38
C VAL A 255 4.47 -6.18 -7.71
N PRO A 256 5.21 -5.22 -8.28
CA PRO A 256 4.59 -4.11 -8.99
C PRO A 256 3.70 -4.65 -10.12
N CYS A 257 2.44 -4.23 -10.12
CA CYS A 257 1.41 -4.70 -11.05
C CYS A 257 0.50 -3.53 -11.47
N SER A 258 -0.41 -3.80 -12.41
CA SER A 258 -1.31 -2.78 -12.97
C SER A 258 -2.33 -2.24 -11.97
N GLY A 259 -2.52 -2.92 -10.83
CA GLY A 259 -3.37 -2.44 -9.73
C GLY A 259 -4.86 -2.35 -10.07
N LEU A 260 -5.34 -3.08 -11.08
CA LEU A 260 -6.73 -3.01 -11.56
C LEU A 260 -7.75 -3.57 -10.56
N GLY A 261 -7.31 -4.31 -9.53
CA GLY A 261 -8.15 -4.77 -8.44
C GLY A 261 -8.26 -3.77 -7.28
N GLN A 262 -7.53 -2.64 -7.32
CA GLN A 262 -7.55 -1.67 -6.23
C GLN A 262 -8.89 -0.96 -6.13
N ARG A 263 -9.45 -0.88 -4.92
CA ARG A 263 -10.72 -0.18 -4.68
C ARG A 263 -10.52 1.04 -3.78
N PRO A 264 -11.11 2.19 -4.12
CA PRO A 264 -11.85 2.48 -5.36
C PRO A 264 -10.91 2.66 -6.58
N LEU A 265 -11.30 2.13 -7.75
CA LEU A 265 -10.62 2.36 -9.03
C LEU A 265 -11.41 3.41 -9.80
N LEU A 266 -10.87 4.61 -9.89
CA LEU A 266 -11.59 5.76 -10.44
C LEU A 266 -10.87 6.38 -11.64
N PHE A 267 -9.81 5.75 -12.15
CA PHE A 267 -9.01 6.31 -13.25
C PHE A 267 -8.44 5.21 -14.15
N GLU A 268 -8.11 5.60 -15.38
CA GLU A 268 -7.52 4.72 -16.39
C GLU A 268 -6.00 4.60 -16.19
N GLN A 269 -5.52 3.37 -16.26
CA GLN A 269 -4.09 3.07 -16.21
C GLN A 269 -3.45 3.29 -17.59
N ASN A 270 -2.16 3.66 -17.62
CA ASN A 270 -1.44 3.83 -18.89
C ASN A 270 -1.22 2.47 -19.58
N PRO A 271 -1.78 2.23 -20.79
CA PRO A 271 -1.68 0.95 -21.47
C PRO A 271 -0.25 0.49 -21.76
N ASN A 272 0.65 1.44 -22.08
CA ASN A 272 2.05 1.12 -22.38
C ASN A 272 2.78 0.64 -21.13
N GLN A 273 2.49 1.25 -19.98
CA GLN A 273 3.05 0.80 -18.71
C GLN A 273 2.57 -0.61 -18.37
N ILE A 274 1.27 -0.88 -18.54
CA ILE A 274 0.66 -2.18 -18.24
C ILE A 274 1.29 -3.32 -19.05
N ARG A 275 1.56 -3.10 -20.34
CA ARG A 275 2.16 -4.10 -21.23
C ARG A 275 3.58 -4.52 -20.82
N SER A 276 4.31 -3.66 -20.12
CA SER A 276 5.68 -3.93 -19.68
C SER A 276 5.78 -4.73 -18.37
N LEU A 277 4.70 -4.80 -17.60
CA LEU A 277 4.69 -5.39 -16.25
C LEU A 277 5.00 -6.89 -16.21
N PRO A 278 4.43 -7.74 -17.09
CA PRO A 278 4.77 -9.17 -17.08
C PRO A 278 6.27 -9.44 -17.27
N VAL A 279 6.96 -8.61 -18.06
CA VAL A 279 8.41 -8.76 -18.32
C VAL A 279 9.22 -8.54 -17.04
N ILE A 280 8.91 -7.50 -16.26
CA ILE A 280 9.60 -7.24 -15.00
C ILE A 280 9.22 -8.27 -13.94
N GLN A 281 7.96 -8.70 -13.89
CA GLN A 281 7.49 -9.73 -12.95
C GLN A 281 8.22 -11.06 -13.16
N ARG A 282 8.42 -11.50 -14.41
CA ARG A 282 9.24 -12.69 -14.74
C ARG A 282 10.68 -12.58 -14.25
N LYS A 283 11.30 -11.40 -14.41
CA LYS A 283 12.66 -11.13 -13.92
C LYS A 283 12.75 -11.22 -12.40
N LEU A 284 11.78 -10.64 -11.70
CA LEU A 284 11.68 -10.71 -10.25
C LEU A 284 11.44 -12.14 -9.77
N LEU A 285 10.55 -12.89 -10.42
CA LEU A 285 10.25 -14.28 -10.08
C LEU A 285 11.48 -15.19 -10.30
N LYS A 286 12.26 -14.96 -11.36
CA LYS A 286 13.55 -15.64 -11.56
C LYS A 286 14.55 -15.34 -10.44
N SER A 287 14.61 -14.09 -9.96
CA SER A 287 15.48 -13.71 -8.84
C SER A 287 15.03 -14.40 -7.54
N ALA A 288 13.72 -14.38 -7.25
CA ALA A 288 13.11 -15.07 -6.12
C ALA A 288 13.43 -16.57 -6.11
N TYR A 289 13.16 -17.25 -7.22
CA TYR A 289 13.40 -18.68 -7.40
C TYR A 289 14.84 -19.07 -7.01
N ARG A 290 15.83 -18.30 -7.48
CA ARG A 290 17.24 -18.59 -7.22
C ARG A 290 17.68 -18.35 -5.77
N LEU A 291 17.01 -17.46 -5.06
CA LEU A 291 17.30 -17.12 -3.67
C LEU A 291 16.59 -18.04 -2.68
N LEU A 292 15.58 -18.78 -3.13
CA LEU A 292 14.79 -19.68 -2.31
C LEU A 292 15.60 -20.95 -1.99
N LYS A 293 15.64 -21.35 -0.72
CA LYS A 293 16.19 -22.66 -0.32
C LYS A 293 15.38 -23.80 -0.91
N LYS A 294 16.00 -24.97 -1.02
CA LYS A 294 15.27 -26.24 -1.24
C LYS A 294 14.22 -26.43 -0.16
N GLU A 295 13.05 -26.92 -0.54
CA GLU A 295 11.85 -27.03 0.31
C GLU A 295 11.34 -25.69 0.88
N GLY A 296 11.87 -24.55 0.41
CA GLY A 296 11.39 -23.22 0.78
C GLY A 296 10.04 -22.88 0.16
N THR A 297 9.38 -21.85 0.68
CA THR A 297 8.08 -21.39 0.17
C THR A 297 8.17 -20.01 -0.49
N LEU A 298 7.65 -19.90 -1.72
CA LEU A 298 7.48 -18.63 -2.45
C LEU A 298 5.99 -18.30 -2.56
N VAL A 299 5.59 -17.12 -2.08
CA VAL A 299 4.27 -16.55 -2.34
C VAL A 299 4.40 -15.43 -3.36
N TYR A 300 3.84 -15.64 -4.54
CA TYR A 300 3.63 -14.60 -5.56
C TYR A 300 2.27 -13.94 -5.35
N SER A 301 2.21 -12.62 -5.32
CA SER A 301 0.95 -11.89 -5.15
C SER A 301 0.90 -10.60 -5.97
N THR A 302 -0.30 -10.23 -6.40
CA THR A 302 -0.59 -8.99 -7.12
C THR A 302 -1.88 -8.37 -6.56
N CYS A 303 -2.15 -7.12 -6.92
CA CYS A 303 -3.45 -6.47 -6.71
C CYS A 303 -4.16 -6.16 -8.05
N THR A 304 -3.98 -7.04 -9.04
CA THR A 304 -4.59 -6.91 -10.37
C THR A 304 -5.46 -8.11 -10.74
N LEU A 305 -6.32 -7.91 -11.74
CA LEU A 305 -7.26 -8.91 -12.26
C LEU A 305 -6.81 -9.48 -13.62
N ARG A 306 -5.60 -9.15 -14.07
CA ARG A 306 -5.10 -9.55 -15.38
C ARG A 306 -4.44 -10.93 -15.35
N GLU A 307 -4.90 -11.81 -16.22
CA GLU A 307 -4.34 -13.15 -16.40
C GLU A 307 -2.85 -13.11 -16.74
N GLU A 308 -2.41 -12.11 -17.53
CA GLU A 308 -1.00 -11.99 -17.94
C GLU A 308 -0.05 -11.62 -16.80
N GLU A 309 -0.58 -11.12 -15.69
CA GLU A 309 0.15 -10.82 -14.46
C GLU A 309 -0.15 -11.87 -13.37
N ASN A 310 -1.03 -12.85 -13.62
CA ASN A 310 -1.47 -13.84 -12.63
C ASN A 310 -1.26 -15.26 -13.17
N GLU A 311 -2.29 -15.90 -13.71
CA GLU A 311 -2.28 -17.29 -14.16
C GLU A 311 -1.17 -17.57 -15.19
N HIS A 312 -0.92 -16.64 -16.12
CA HIS A 312 0.17 -16.79 -17.09
C HIS A 312 1.56 -16.68 -16.46
N MET A 313 1.72 -15.95 -15.35
CA MET A 313 2.97 -15.93 -14.59
C MET A 313 3.21 -17.25 -13.89
N VAL A 314 2.14 -17.88 -13.36
CA VAL A 314 2.21 -19.21 -12.75
C VAL A 314 2.55 -20.28 -13.79
N SER A 315 1.86 -20.30 -14.94
CA SER A 315 2.16 -21.24 -16.04
C SER A 315 3.62 -21.10 -16.49
N TRP A 316 4.04 -19.86 -16.75
CA TRP A 316 5.42 -19.57 -17.14
C TRP A 316 6.44 -20.04 -16.09
N ALA A 317 6.16 -19.83 -14.79
CA ALA A 317 7.05 -20.27 -13.72
C ALA A 317 7.18 -21.80 -13.68
N LEU A 318 6.08 -22.54 -13.77
CA LEU A 318 6.07 -24.00 -13.75
C LEU A 318 6.75 -24.63 -14.97
N GLU A 319 6.67 -23.96 -16.14
CA GLU A 319 7.37 -24.39 -17.36
C GLU A 319 8.89 -24.13 -17.31
N ASN A 320 9.33 -23.10 -16.57
CA ASN A 320 10.73 -22.65 -16.55
C ASN A 320 11.52 -23.11 -15.31
N PHE A 321 10.83 -23.54 -14.25
CA PHE A 321 11.43 -23.98 -12.99
C PHE A 321 10.92 -25.37 -12.62
N ALA A 322 11.68 -26.40 -13.02
CA ALA A 322 11.23 -27.80 -13.01
C ALA A 322 10.95 -28.39 -11.62
N ASP A 323 11.56 -27.84 -10.56
CA ASP A 323 11.39 -28.24 -9.17
C ASP A 323 10.34 -27.41 -8.42
N LEU A 324 9.80 -26.35 -9.03
CA LEU A 324 8.74 -25.55 -8.45
C LEU A 324 7.39 -26.28 -8.58
N LYS A 325 6.68 -26.41 -7.47
CA LYS A 325 5.37 -27.09 -7.42
C LYS A 325 4.33 -26.16 -6.82
N LEU A 326 3.14 -26.15 -7.42
CA LEU A 326 2.02 -25.41 -6.88
C LEU A 326 1.54 -26.10 -5.59
N SER A 327 1.46 -25.34 -4.50
CA SER A 327 0.90 -25.80 -3.23
C SER A 327 -0.50 -25.24 -3.04
N ARG A 328 -1.33 -25.96 -2.26
CA ARG A 328 -2.63 -25.44 -1.83
C ARG A 328 -2.42 -24.23 -0.92
N GLN A 329 -3.30 -23.24 -1.03
CA GLN A 329 -3.32 -22.05 -0.17
C GLN A 329 -3.91 -22.37 1.21
N VAL A 330 -3.24 -23.25 1.95
CA VAL A 330 -3.56 -23.58 3.34
C VAL A 330 -2.46 -23.04 4.24
N SER A 331 -2.83 -22.33 5.30
CA SER A 331 -1.89 -22.09 6.39
C SER A 331 -1.76 -23.39 7.18
N LYS A 332 -0.53 -23.85 7.44
CA LYS A 332 -0.30 -25.10 8.20
C LYS A 332 -0.76 -24.96 9.65
N SER A 333 -0.87 -23.72 10.15
CA SER A 333 -1.32 -23.43 11.51
C SER A 333 -2.84 -23.36 11.67
N ARG A 334 -3.63 -23.11 10.60
CA ARG A 334 -5.12 -23.14 10.56
C ARG A 334 -5.68 -23.03 9.12
N PRO A 335 -6.79 -23.72 8.77
CA PRO A 335 -7.42 -23.55 7.47
C PRO A 335 -7.98 -22.12 7.29
N LEU A 336 -7.52 -21.42 6.25
CA LEU A 336 -7.94 -20.05 5.92
C LEU A 336 -9.27 -19.98 5.15
N PHE A 337 -9.72 -21.12 4.61
CA PHE A 337 -10.95 -21.25 3.83
C PHE A 337 -11.79 -22.38 4.43
N ARG A 338 -13.11 -22.20 4.49
CA ARG A 338 -14.05 -23.31 4.78
C ARG A 338 -14.10 -24.21 3.53
N GLU A 339 -14.04 -25.52 3.76
CA GLU A 339 -14.15 -26.55 2.72
C GLU A 339 -15.42 -26.44 1.87
#